data_AF-A0A1E8FA17-F1
#
_entry.id   AF-A0A1E8FA17-F1
#
_cell.length_a   1.000
_cell.length_b   1.000
_cell.length_c   1.000
_cell.angle_alpha   90.00
_cell.angle_beta   90.00
_cell.angle_gamma   90.00
#
_symmetry.space_group_name_H-M   'P 1'
#
loop_
_entity.id
_entity.type
_entity.pdbx_description
1 polymer ?
#
loop_
_entity_poly.entity_id
_entity_poly.type
_entity_poly.pdbx_seq_one_letter_code
_entity_poly.pdbx_strand_id
1 'polypeptide(L)'
;MSKQYIRLWLGALCLVLAGCTVSTNDTVLVGPPQRSSNSEVENNTGTSGEQQAIPSSIAILPFTNITEELVAAPLLRQVINSQLSGRNFSVMHPGEVDKRLPSGPLDYTQMASYLGVEGVLVGEVVDFERFFAGIYSEIRLGIKLSLYNTKGDVVWSGEHEVTQRAGGVSTTAWGLLLNAAIAAMNLDDENLLAAADELGRKVAFDFPQPRFYKGTAGPLIESVIHDKAGKWLHYGDVIEVGVKGEAGLQAFVELGNQLRTELQEVEPGIYISRIPVQPDWNEQRVPVTGILQDTDGSTSTLLSITGLVNFDNVAPEPVSDLVGSQTESTLKLAWQDPTAVAFKVTRVTDNGEEVLQESTDTFVNLEIDSEPFSKTTYKVVAVDEAGNMSAPKALTLTTYIKEVGKQTFLSGPLQGEYSGVLSLTATFSPYEVKGKVIFGEDSELYIEPGVVLEFDSGAIMEIQGEAYFWGLKQSIIIQPAGEQARREPYIVLNNTKPTQFSGVKMKDAGVGIVVKSGQPLLEAIEILGSRFSALNIEGESNVTLRACVIDGSNTAGIVVSEYAKLNISDCTFKNNFPFHIQNASSYEVNAQGNSWDPEPSDRTILGKVRTK
;
A
#
# COMPACT_ATOMS: atom_id res chain seq x y z
N MET A 1 3.25 58.22 -53.93
CA MET A 1 3.08 59.70 -53.81
C MET A 1 2.63 59.99 -52.38
N SER A 2 3.58 60.41 -51.52
CA SER A 2 3.65 61.74 -50.86
C SER A 2 2.47 62.00 -49.89
N LYS A 3 2.64 61.91 -48.57
CA LYS A 3 3.19 62.94 -47.64
C LYS A 3 2.68 64.36 -47.89
N GLN A 4 2.15 64.95 -46.81
CA GLN A 4 2.12 66.39 -46.44
C GLN A 4 0.89 67.23 -46.81
N TYR A 5 0.04 67.47 -45.80
CA TYR A 5 -0.26 68.82 -45.27
C TYR A 5 -0.06 68.72 -43.74
N ILE A 6 1.02 69.24 -43.15
CA ILE A 6 1.13 70.63 -42.62
C ILE A 6 0.01 70.84 -41.60
N ARG A 7 0.17 70.70 -40.27
CA ARG A 7 1.16 71.31 -39.35
C ARG A 7 1.47 72.77 -39.65
N LEU A 8 0.55 73.65 -39.25
CA LEU A 8 0.86 74.94 -38.62
C LEU A 8 0.16 74.92 -37.25
N TRP A 9 0.90 74.77 -36.14
CA TRP A 9 1.58 75.86 -35.42
C TRP A 9 0.54 76.86 -34.87
N LEU A 10 0.27 76.76 -33.56
CA LEU A 10 0.84 77.62 -32.51
C LEU A 10 -0.02 78.89 -32.37
N GLY A 11 -0.53 79.28 -31.22
CA GLY A 11 -0.24 78.97 -29.83
C GLY A 11 -0.92 80.06 -28.98
N ALA A 12 -0.83 79.91 -27.66
CA ALA A 12 -1.48 80.70 -26.60
C ALA A 12 -2.97 80.33 -26.41
N LEU A 13 -3.33 79.49 -25.43
CA LEU A 13 -3.13 79.72 -23.99
C LEU A 13 -3.12 78.34 -23.29
N CYS A 14 -1.97 77.75 -22.93
CA CYS A 14 -1.23 77.92 -21.67
C CYS A 14 -2.09 77.98 -20.39
N LEU A 15 -1.82 77.00 -19.50
CA LEU A 15 -1.98 77.00 -18.03
C LEU A 15 -3.41 76.65 -17.57
N VAL A 16 -3.70 75.52 -16.89
CA VAL A 16 -3.02 74.92 -15.73
C VAL A 16 -3.26 73.39 -15.73
N LEU A 17 -2.28 72.59 -16.14
CA LEU A 17 -2.20 71.16 -15.82
C LEU A 17 -0.72 70.79 -15.71
N ALA A 18 -0.19 70.83 -14.48
CA ALA A 18 1.07 70.21 -14.12
C ALA A 18 1.01 69.81 -12.64
N GLY A 19 0.55 68.59 -12.40
CA GLY A 19 0.87 67.80 -11.22
C GLY A 19 1.06 66.37 -11.74
N CYS A 20 2.29 65.89 -11.71
CA CYS A 20 2.73 64.62 -12.28
C CYS A 20 2.00 63.41 -11.69
N THR A 21 1.63 62.43 -12.53
CA THR A 21 1.95 61.00 -12.33
C THR A 21 1.93 60.26 -13.67
N VAL A 22 2.92 59.40 -13.87
CA VAL A 22 3.03 58.40 -14.96
C VAL A 22 3.32 57.07 -14.27
N SER A 23 2.72 55.99 -14.82
CA SER A 23 2.88 54.55 -14.48
C SER A 23 2.13 54.09 -13.22
N THR A 24 1.42 52.96 -13.17
CA THR A 24 1.39 51.72 -13.98
C THR A 24 -0.02 51.07 -13.92
N ASN A 25 -0.26 50.06 -14.76
CA ASN A 25 -1.42 49.16 -14.70
C ASN A 25 -1.71 48.65 -13.27
N ASP A 26 -2.98 48.36 -13.01
CA ASP A 26 -3.59 47.94 -11.74
C ASP A 26 -4.02 49.08 -10.83
N THR A 27 -5.17 49.67 -11.16
CA THR A 27 -6.00 50.35 -10.16
C THR A 27 -7.45 49.96 -10.40
N VAL A 28 -7.83 48.82 -9.82
CA VAL A 28 -9.24 48.51 -9.62
C VAL A 28 -9.74 49.43 -8.52
N LEU A 29 -10.70 50.30 -8.86
CA LEU A 29 -11.49 51.03 -7.89
C LEU A 29 -12.22 50.02 -7.01
N VAL A 30 -11.70 49.78 -5.81
CA VAL A 30 -12.41 49.07 -4.75
C VAL A 30 -13.51 49.99 -4.26
N GLY A 31 -14.71 49.84 -4.83
CA GLY A 31 -15.93 50.31 -4.20
C GLY A 31 -16.12 49.57 -2.86
N PRO A 32 -16.75 50.20 -1.86
CA PRO A 32 -17.07 49.48 -0.62
C PRO A 32 -17.94 48.26 -0.95
N PRO A 33 -17.85 47.17 -0.18
CA PRO A 33 -18.66 45.98 -0.39
C PRO A 33 -20.13 46.42 -0.41
N GLN A 34 -20.80 46.21 -1.54
CA GLN A 34 -22.24 46.38 -1.61
C GLN A 34 -22.84 45.31 -0.70
N ARG A 35 -23.31 45.71 0.48
CA ARG A 35 -24.33 44.94 1.20
C ARG A 35 -25.48 44.74 0.22
N SER A 36 -25.82 43.49 -0.07
CA SER A 36 -27.00 43.14 -0.85
C SER A 36 -28.25 43.59 -0.10
N SER A 37 -28.64 44.84 -0.32
CA SER A 37 -30.01 45.29 -0.10
C SER A 37 -30.85 44.72 -1.24
N ASN A 38 -31.80 43.85 -0.87
CA ASN A 38 -32.82 43.18 -1.68
C ASN A 38 -32.45 41.77 -2.14
N SER A 39 -32.74 40.80 -1.26
CA SER A 39 -33.25 39.50 -1.69
C SER A 39 -34.54 39.73 -2.49
N GLU A 40 -34.50 39.50 -3.80
CA GLU A 40 -35.72 39.38 -4.59
C GLU A 40 -36.53 38.20 -4.06
N VAL A 41 -37.83 38.44 -3.88
CA VAL A 41 -38.79 37.47 -3.35
C VAL A 41 -39.07 36.44 -4.44
N GLU A 42 -38.63 35.19 -4.25
CA GLU A 42 -39.08 34.05 -5.06
C GLU A 42 -39.60 32.93 -4.14
N ASN A 43 -40.90 32.62 -4.32
CA ASN A 43 -41.71 31.49 -3.87
C ASN A 43 -41.33 30.77 -2.56
N ASN A 44 -41.82 31.27 -1.41
CA ASN A 44 -41.90 30.50 -0.17
C ASN A 44 -43.34 30.00 0.04
N THR A 45 -43.56 28.68 0.05
CA THR A 45 -44.88 28.08 0.32
C THR A 45 -44.80 27.01 1.40
N GLY A 46 -44.53 27.40 2.64
CA GLY A 46 -44.66 26.52 3.79
C GLY A 46 -46.13 26.28 4.15
N THR A 47 -46.65 25.07 4.00
CA THR A 47 -47.97 24.70 4.56
C THR A 47 -47.79 23.85 5.80
N SER A 48 -47.99 24.45 6.99
CA SER A 48 -47.90 23.76 8.28
C SER A 48 -49.24 23.20 8.74
N GLY A 49 -49.24 21.98 9.31
CA GLY A 49 -50.37 21.41 10.06
C GLY A 49 -50.50 21.98 11.48
N GLU A 50 -51.37 21.37 12.32
CA GLU A 50 -51.50 21.76 13.73
C GLU A 50 -50.17 21.60 14.49
N GLN A 51 -49.77 22.61 15.28
CA GLN A 51 -48.49 22.64 16.04
C GLN A 51 -48.26 21.42 16.96
N GLN A 52 -49.32 20.71 17.35
CA GLN A 52 -49.26 19.52 18.21
C GLN A 52 -48.84 18.25 17.45
N ALA A 53 -48.77 18.31 16.12
CA ALA A 53 -48.35 17.22 15.24
C ALA A 53 -46.87 17.30 14.81
N ILE A 54 -46.12 18.32 15.22
CA ILE A 54 -44.70 18.49 14.87
C ILE A 54 -43.84 17.58 15.77
N PRO A 55 -43.04 16.66 15.19
CA PRO A 55 -42.11 15.80 15.93
C PRO A 55 -41.08 16.59 16.74
N SER A 56 -40.69 16.08 17.91
CA SER A 56 -39.62 16.70 18.71
C SER A 56 -38.23 16.14 18.36
N SER A 57 -38.20 14.93 17.80
CA SER A 57 -36.99 14.29 17.26
C SER A 57 -37.17 13.92 15.80
N ILE A 58 -36.18 14.25 14.97
CA ILE A 58 -36.24 14.01 13.51
C ILE A 58 -34.94 13.39 12.99
N ALA A 59 -35.07 12.59 11.93
CA ALA A 59 -33.94 12.15 11.12
C ALA A 59 -34.09 12.69 9.69
N ILE A 60 -32.99 13.15 9.09
CA ILE A 60 -32.98 13.65 7.72
C ILE A 60 -32.46 12.54 6.81
N LEU A 61 -33.31 12.09 5.89
CA LEU A 61 -32.98 11.02 4.96
C LEU A 61 -32.10 11.53 3.80
N PRO A 62 -31.37 10.65 3.09
CA PRO A 62 -30.64 11.02 1.88
C PRO A 62 -31.57 11.74 0.91
N PHE A 63 -31.15 12.92 0.46
CA PHE A 63 -31.95 13.68 -0.50
C PHE A 63 -31.86 13.05 -1.88
N THR A 64 -32.98 13.05 -2.60
CA THR A 64 -32.97 12.77 -4.02
C THR A 64 -32.43 13.99 -4.77
N ASN A 65 -31.92 13.77 -5.97
CA ASN A 65 -31.36 14.82 -6.79
C ASN A 65 -31.82 14.62 -8.23
N ILE A 66 -32.56 15.60 -8.76
CA ILE A 66 -32.98 15.60 -10.17
C ILE A 66 -32.09 16.48 -11.05
N THR A 67 -31.06 17.09 -10.46
CA THR A 67 -30.05 17.89 -11.15
C THR A 67 -28.81 17.05 -11.49
N GLU A 68 -27.91 17.57 -12.32
CA GLU A 68 -26.66 16.89 -12.69
C GLU A 68 -25.58 16.98 -11.59
N GLU A 69 -25.73 17.88 -10.61
CA GLU A 69 -24.72 18.12 -9.59
C GLU A 69 -24.86 17.15 -8.41
N LEU A 70 -24.12 16.04 -8.45
CA LEU A 70 -24.20 14.97 -7.45
C LEU A 70 -23.86 15.41 -6.02
N VAL A 71 -23.03 16.45 -5.87
CA VAL A 71 -22.54 16.94 -4.57
C VAL A 71 -23.59 17.79 -3.82
N ALA A 72 -24.57 18.37 -4.53
CA ALA A 72 -25.55 19.29 -3.93
C ALA A 72 -26.44 18.60 -2.87
N ALA A 73 -26.93 17.40 -3.16
CA ALA A 73 -27.81 16.65 -2.25
C ALA A 73 -27.18 16.30 -0.89
N PRO A 74 -25.99 15.66 -0.81
CA PRO A 74 -25.35 15.37 0.47
C PRO A 74 -24.96 16.65 1.23
N LEU A 75 -24.49 17.69 0.53
CA LEU A 75 -24.15 18.97 1.15
C LEU A 75 -25.37 19.66 1.77
N LEU A 76 -26.46 19.83 1.01
CA LEU A 76 -27.69 20.47 1.49
C LEU A 76 -28.28 19.71 2.66
N ARG A 77 -28.24 18.38 2.64
CA ARG A 77 -28.66 17.54 3.77
C ARG A 77 -27.88 17.85 5.03
N GLN A 78 -26.56 17.98 4.92
CA GLN A 78 -25.67 18.27 6.03
C GLN A 78 -25.90 19.68 6.60
N VAL A 79 -26.04 20.66 5.72
CA VAL A 79 -26.33 22.04 6.12
C VAL A 79 -27.69 22.15 6.80
N ILE A 80 -28.75 21.57 6.22
CA ILE A 80 -30.09 21.60 6.83
C ILE A 80 -30.08 20.87 8.18
N ASN A 81 -29.33 19.78 8.31
CA ASN A 81 -29.15 19.09 9.59
C ASN A 81 -28.58 20.01 10.66
N SER A 82 -27.47 20.69 10.33
CA SER A 82 -26.84 21.66 11.21
C SER A 82 -27.81 22.79 11.58
N GLN A 83 -28.42 23.46 10.60
CA GLN A 83 -29.30 24.60 10.84
C GLN A 83 -30.55 24.23 11.67
N LEU A 84 -31.08 23.01 11.51
CA LEU A 84 -32.17 22.50 12.34
C LEU A 84 -31.71 22.03 13.73
N SER A 85 -30.45 21.62 13.90
CA SER A 85 -29.89 21.24 15.21
C SER A 85 -29.82 22.43 16.18
N GLY A 86 -29.68 23.65 15.66
CA GLY A 86 -29.74 24.89 16.44
C GLY A 86 -31.17 25.36 16.78
N ARG A 87 -32.20 24.55 16.48
CA ARG A 87 -33.61 24.83 16.79
C ARG A 87 -34.09 23.90 17.90
N ASN A 88 -35.37 24.02 18.28
CA ASN A 88 -36.00 23.19 19.32
C ASN A 88 -36.26 21.73 18.86
N PHE A 89 -35.30 21.09 18.18
CA PHE A 89 -35.37 19.73 17.67
C PHE A 89 -34.18 18.90 18.15
N SER A 90 -34.43 17.61 18.39
CA SER A 90 -33.36 16.61 18.41
C SER A 90 -33.17 16.06 17.01
N VAL A 91 -32.08 16.44 16.34
CA VAL A 91 -31.80 16.04 14.96
C VAL A 91 -30.68 14.99 14.95
N MET A 92 -30.93 13.82 14.35
CA MET A 92 -29.89 12.80 14.15
C MET A 92 -28.91 13.21 13.06
N HIS A 93 -27.60 13.06 13.31
CA HIS A 93 -26.56 13.37 12.32
C HIS A 93 -26.69 12.49 11.04
N PRO A 94 -26.52 13.01 9.82
CA PRO A 94 -26.72 12.26 8.57
C PRO A 94 -25.90 10.98 8.47
N GLY A 95 -24.62 11.01 8.88
CA GLY A 95 -23.77 9.81 8.89
C GLY A 95 -24.22 8.69 9.85
N GLU A 96 -24.98 9.01 10.91
CA GLU A 96 -25.58 7.98 11.78
C GLU A 96 -26.86 7.42 11.16
N VAL A 97 -27.64 8.28 10.49
CA VAL A 97 -28.80 7.84 9.69
C VAL A 97 -28.34 6.82 8.66
N ASP A 98 -27.31 7.13 7.87
CA ASP A 98 -26.86 6.27 6.76
C ASP A 98 -26.41 4.87 7.20
N LYS A 99 -25.73 4.77 8.35
CA LYS A 99 -25.35 3.47 8.93
C LYS A 99 -26.57 2.65 9.40
N ARG A 100 -27.61 3.34 9.88
CA ARG A 100 -28.85 2.73 10.36
C ARG A 100 -29.91 2.67 9.26
N LEU A 101 -29.63 2.95 8.00
CA LEU A 101 -30.62 2.77 6.96
C LEU A 101 -30.61 1.31 6.47
N PRO A 102 -31.78 0.66 6.37
CA PRO A 102 -31.87 -0.69 5.85
C PRO A 102 -31.73 -0.70 4.32
N SER A 103 -31.22 -1.80 3.77
CA SER A 103 -30.97 -1.94 2.32
C SER A 103 -32.23 -2.16 1.46
N GLY A 104 -33.44 -2.00 2.01
CA GLY A 104 -34.71 -2.29 1.34
C GLY A 104 -35.73 -1.16 1.45
N PRO A 105 -36.78 -1.14 0.61
CA PRO A 105 -37.77 -0.08 0.63
C PRO A 105 -38.61 -0.16 1.91
N LEU A 106 -38.51 0.86 2.75
CA LEU A 106 -39.40 1.10 3.87
C LEU A 106 -40.26 2.33 3.58
N ASP A 107 -41.50 2.31 4.06
CA ASP A 107 -42.28 3.55 4.13
C ASP A 107 -41.72 4.47 5.23
N TYR A 108 -42.06 5.76 5.16
CA TYR A 108 -41.52 6.77 6.08
C TYR A 108 -41.88 6.52 7.55
N THR A 109 -43.00 5.85 7.81
CA THR A 109 -43.44 5.44 9.16
C THR A 109 -42.50 4.39 9.77
N GLN A 110 -42.16 3.37 8.98
CA GLN A 110 -41.22 2.32 9.36
C GLN A 110 -39.81 2.87 9.51
N MET A 111 -39.40 3.84 8.68
CA MET A 111 -38.10 4.52 8.80
C MET A 111 -37.96 5.32 10.09
N ALA A 112 -38.96 6.12 10.47
CA ALA A 112 -38.95 6.87 11.74
C ALA A 112 -38.80 5.93 12.94
N SER A 113 -39.58 4.84 12.95
CA SER A 113 -39.54 3.81 13.99
C SER A 113 -38.19 3.09 14.05
N TYR A 114 -37.60 2.76 12.89
CA TYR A 114 -36.31 2.06 12.80
C TYR A 114 -35.14 2.93 13.26
N LEU A 115 -35.17 4.21 12.92
CA LEU A 115 -34.18 5.20 13.35
C LEU A 115 -34.38 5.61 14.81
N GLY A 116 -35.56 5.34 15.40
CA GLY A 116 -35.89 5.72 16.78
C GLY A 116 -36.19 7.20 16.96
N VAL A 117 -36.79 7.83 15.93
CA VAL A 117 -37.17 9.25 15.91
C VAL A 117 -38.68 9.42 15.69
N GLU A 118 -39.21 10.59 16.03
CA GLU A 118 -40.65 10.89 15.93
C GLU A 118 -41.08 11.38 14.53
N GLY A 119 -40.12 11.62 13.64
CA GLY A 119 -40.39 11.97 12.25
C GLY A 119 -39.17 11.87 11.34
N VAL A 120 -39.44 11.84 10.04
CA VAL A 120 -38.40 11.83 9.00
C VAL A 120 -38.58 13.01 8.06
N LEU A 121 -37.49 13.72 7.80
CA LEU A 121 -37.42 14.78 6.81
C LEU A 121 -36.83 14.20 5.52
N VAL A 122 -37.57 14.30 4.42
CA VAL A 122 -37.07 14.01 3.08
C VAL A 122 -36.88 15.29 2.31
N GLY A 123 -35.94 15.25 1.37
CA GLY A 123 -35.64 16.37 0.50
C GLY A 123 -35.34 15.91 -0.92
N GLU A 124 -35.62 16.79 -1.86
CA GLU A 124 -35.31 16.66 -3.27
C GLU A 124 -34.63 17.95 -3.72
N VAL A 125 -33.42 17.84 -4.25
CA VAL A 125 -32.74 18.96 -4.91
C VAL A 125 -33.38 19.14 -6.27
N VAL A 126 -34.10 20.24 -6.45
CA VAL A 126 -34.93 20.52 -7.63
C VAL A 126 -34.26 21.46 -8.62
N ASP A 127 -33.31 22.27 -8.14
CA ASP A 127 -32.60 23.22 -8.99
C ASP A 127 -31.13 23.39 -8.58
N PHE A 128 -30.27 23.47 -9.59
CA PHE A 128 -28.85 23.72 -9.45
C PHE A 128 -28.35 24.39 -10.74
N GLU A 129 -27.94 25.65 -10.65
CA GLU A 129 -27.29 26.35 -11.76
C GLU A 129 -25.98 26.99 -11.29
N ARG A 130 -24.93 26.86 -12.11
CA ARG A 130 -23.61 27.45 -11.86
C ARG A 130 -23.20 28.30 -13.06
N PHE A 131 -22.89 29.57 -12.82
CA PHE A 131 -22.48 30.51 -13.86
C PHE A 131 -21.15 31.20 -13.53
N PHE A 132 -20.22 31.18 -14.48
CA PHE A 132 -18.90 31.81 -14.37
C PHE A 132 -18.65 32.84 -15.46
N ALA A 133 -18.22 34.04 -15.07
CA ALA A 133 -17.76 35.08 -15.99
C ALA A 133 -16.61 35.90 -15.40
N GLY A 134 -15.36 35.48 -15.65
CA GLY A 134 -14.17 36.17 -15.11
C GLY A 134 -14.06 35.98 -13.59
N ILE A 135 -14.07 37.08 -12.82
CA ILE A 135 -14.11 37.05 -11.34
C ILE A 135 -15.52 36.89 -10.78
N TYR A 136 -16.54 36.83 -11.64
CA TYR A 136 -17.93 36.67 -11.27
C TYR A 136 -18.29 35.17 -11.21
N SER A 137 -18.85 34.75 -10.08
CA SER A 137 -19.44 33.43 -9.88
C SER A 137 -20.86 33.58 -9.31
N GLU A 138 -21.80 32.82 -9.85
CA GLU A 138 -23.18 32.75 -9.39
C GLU A 138 -23.62 31.29 -9.25
N ILE A 139 -24.24 30.98 -8.12
CA ILE A 139 -24.79 29.65 -7.80
C ILE A 139 -26.25 29.81 -7.41
N ARG A 140 -27.12 29.06 -8.08
CA ARG A 140 -28.54 28.92 -7.74
C ARG A 140 -28.77 27.52 -7.16
N LEU A 141 -29.44 27.44 -6.01
CA LEU A 141 -29.80 26.17 -5.36
C LEU A 141 -31.29 26.19 -5.01
N GLY A 142 -32.00 25.14 -5.41
CA GLY A 142 -33.41 24.90 -5.06
C GLY A 142 -33.61 23.56 -4.37
N ILE A 143 -34.37 23.55 -3.29
CA ILE A 143 -34.73 22.34 -2.56
C ILE A 143 -36.22 22.30 -2.24
N LYS A 144 -36.80 21.11 -2.37
CA LYS A 144 -38.13 20.77 -1.88
C LYS A 144 -38.02 19.81 -0.71
N LEU A 145 -38.69 20.12 0.40
CA LEU A 145 -38.64 19.37 1.64
C LEU A 145 -40.03 18.92 2.08
N SER A 146 -40.11 17.77 2.76
CA SER A 146 -41.34 17.28 3.38
C SER A 146 -41.05 16.53 4.67
N LEU A 147 -41.73 16.92 5.75
CA LEU A 147 -41.61 16.31 7.08
C LEU A 147 -42.78 15.35 7.31
N TYR A 148 -42.46 14.08 7.58
CA TYR A 148 -43.41 13.03 7.88
C TYR A 148 -43.38 12.68 9.37
N ASN A 149 -44.55 12.47 9.97
CA ASN A 149 -44.66 11.96 11.34
C ASN A 149 -44.65 10.40 11.37
N THR A 150 -44.67 9.81 12.57
CA THR A 150 -44.76 8.34 12.78
C THR A 150 -46.06 7.68 12.31
N LYS A 151 -47.03 8.44 11.80
CA LYS A 151 -48.25 7.90 11.15
C LYS A 151 -48.15 7.91 9.63
N GLY A 152 -47.10 8.52 9.08
CA GLY A 152 -46.91 8.70 7.64
C GLY A 152 -47.61 9.95 7.08
N ASP A 153 -48.16 10.81 7.94
CA ASP A 153 -48.78 12.06 7.51
C ASP A 153 -47.69 13.11 7.26
N VAL A 154 -47.86 13.90 6.19
CA VAL A 154 -47.06 15.10 5.94
C VAL A 154 -47.52 16.20 6.90
N VAL A 155 -46.65 16.61 7.81
CA VAL A 155 -46.94 17.67 8.80
C VAL A 155 -46.39 19.03 8.40
N TRP A 156 -45.43 19.06 7.46
CA TRP A 156 -44.91 20.26 6.82
C TRP A 156 -44.31 19.93 5.45
N SER A 157 -44.48 20.84 4.50
CA SER A 157 -43.75 20.84 3.22
C SER A 157 -43.36 22.28 2.88
N GLY A 158 -42.20 22.43 2.25
CA GLY A 158 -41.68 23.72 1.80
C GLY A 158 -40.80 23.55 0.57
N GLU A 159 -40.78 24.58 -0.27
CA GLU A 159 -39.88 24.72 -1.41
C GLU A 159 -39.13 26.03 -1.22
N HIS A 160 -37.81 25.99 -1.38
CA HIS A 160 -36.94 27.11 -1.13
C HIS A 160 -35.85 27.20 -2.18
N GLU A 161 -35.51 28.43 -2.55
CA GLU A 161 -34.46 28.73 -3.50
C GLU A 161 -33.56 29.85 -2.99
N VAL A 162 -32.29 29.81 -3.39
CA VAL A 162 -31.33 30.89 -3.18
C VAL A 162 -30.47 31.07 -4.40
N THR A 163 -30.10 32.31 -4.67
CA THR A 163 -29.10 32.67 -5.66
C THR A 163 -27.99 33.44 -4.95
N GLN A 164 -26.79 32.85 -4.91
CA GLN A 164 -25.61 33.44 -4.29
C GLN A 164 -24.66 33.97 -5.36
N ARG A 165 -24.21 35.21 -5.16
CA ARG A 165 -23.26 35.89 -6.05
C ARG A 165 -22.03 36.25 -5.26
N ALA A 166 -20.87 35.77 -5.69
CA ALA A 166 -19.61 36.05 -5.02
C ALA A 166 -18.42 35.97 -5.99
N GLY A 167 -17.32 36.60 -5.60
CA GLY A 167 -16.09 36.64 -6.38
C GLY A 167 -14.89 37.04 -5.53
N GLY A 168 -13.84 36.23 -5.56
CA GLY A 168 -12.56 36.48 -4.91
C GLY A 168 -12.20 35.50 -3.79
N VAL A 169 -10.91 35.32 -3.56
CA VAL A 169 -10.37 34.53 -2.44
C VAL A 169 -10.42 35.41 -1.19
N SER A 170 -11.13 34.96 -0.15
CA SER A 170 -11.15 35.68 1.12
C SER A 170 -9.82 35.50 1.87
N THR A 171 -9.20 36.60 2.29
CA THR A 171 -7.98 36.59 3.11
C THR A 171 -8.25 36.69 4.62
N THR A 172 -9.52 36.61 5.03
CA THR A 172 -9.91 36.65 6.45
C THR A 172 -9.66 35.31 7.12
N ALA A 173 -9.55 35.28 8.46
CA ALA A 173 -9.34 34.05 9.20
C ALA A 173 -10.46 33.01 8.93
N TRP A 174 -11.71 33.48 8.84
CA TRP A 174 -12.85 32.62 8.48
C TRP A 174 -12.74 32.07 7.05
N GLY A 175 -12.33 32.90 6.08
CA GLY A 175 -12.17 32.50 4.68
C GLY A 175 -11.11 31.43 4.48
N LEU A 176 -9.99 31.51 5.22
CA LEU A 176 -8.94 30.50 5.19
C LEU A 176 -9.43 29.15 5.74
N LEU A 177 -10.13 29.17 6.87
CA LEU A 177 -10.70 27.96 7.47
C LEU A 177 -11.81 27.35 6.59
N LEU A 178 -12.65 28.20 5.97
CA LEU A 178 -13.68 27.78 5.03
C LEU A 178 -13.07 27.04 3.83
N ASN A 179 -12.00 27.59 3.25
CA ASN A 179 -11.28 26.95 2.15
C ASN A 179 -10.68 25.59 2.56
N ALA A 180 -10.12 25.48 3.77
CA ALA A 180 -9.62 24.20 4.28
C ALA A 180 -10.75 23.17 4.48
N ALA A 181 -11.91 23.61 4.99
CA ALA A 181 -13.09 22.77 5.13
C ALA A 181 -13.63 22.26 3.78
N ILE A 182 -13.71 23.13 2.77
CA ILE A 182 -14.12 22.79 1.40
C ILE A 182 -13.21 21.73 0.80
N ALA A 183 -11.89 21.90 0.94
CA ALA A 183 -10.91 20.92 0.49
C ALA A 183 -11.08 19.57 1.22
N ALA A 184 -11.34 19.59 2.53
CA ALA A 184 -11.58 18.37 3.30
C ALA A 184 -12.86 17.63 2.87
N MET A 185 -13.90 18.39 2.50
CA MET A 185 -15.19 17.86 2.01
C MET A 185 -15.15 17.41 0.53
N ASN A 186 -14.00 17.55 -0.16
CA ASN A 186 -13.86 17.33 -1.60
C ASN A 186 -14.87 18.16 -2.42
N LEU A 187 -15.08 19.42 -2.04
CA LEU A 187 -15.95 20.35 -2.77
C LEU A 187 -15.12 21.18 -3.76
N ASP A 188 -15.64 21.35 -4.97
CA ASP A 188 -14.96 22.08 -6.05
C ASP A 188 -15.26 23.59 -6.09
N ASP A 189 -16.05 24.12 -5.14
CA ASP A 189 -16.46 25.54 -5.11
C ASP A 189 -16.76 26.06 -3.69
N GLU A 190 -16.15 27.18 -3.30
CA GLU A 190 -16.44 27.88 -2.04
C GLU A 190 -17.82 28.52 -2.00
N ASN A 191 -18.30 29.01 -3.15
CA ASN A 191 -19.59 29.66 -3.22
C ASN A 191 -20.74 28.66 -3.02
N LEU A 192 -20.48 27.37 -3.29
CA LEU A 192 -21.48 26.32 -3.12
C LEU A 192 -21.81 26.12 -1.65
N LEU A 193 -20.78 26.06 -0.79
CA LEU A 193 -20.98 25.91 0.65
C LEU A 193 -21.68 27.15 1.25
N ALA A 194 -21.30 28.35 0.80
CA ALA A 194 -21.95 29.59 1.22
C ALA A 194 -23.43 29.67 0.78
N ALA A 195 -23.73 29.30 -0.46
CA ALA A 195 -25.10 29.24 -0.98
C ALA A 195 -25.94 28.19 -0.23
N ALA A 196 -25.37 27.00 0.00
CA ALA A 196 -26.01 25.94 0.76
C ALA A 196 -26.35 26.41 2.19
N ASP A 197 -25.39 27.03 2.88
CA ASP A 197 -25.58 27.59 4.23
C ASP A 197 -26.68 28.66 4.28
N GLU A 198 -26.73 29.55 3.29
CA GLU A 198 -27.83 30.52 3.17
C GLU A 198 -29.19 29.86 2.94
N LEU A 199 -29.27 28.87 2.05
CA LEU A 199 -30.49 28.10 1.83
C LEU A 199 -30.95 27.42 3.13
N GLY A 200 -30.02 26.79 3.85
CA GLY A 200 -30.28 26.14 5.14
C GLY A 200 -30.82 27.10 6.20
N ARG A 201 -30.26 28.32 6.30
CA ARG A 201 -30.79 29.36 7.19
C ARG A 201 -32.21 29.77 6.84
N LYS A 202 -32.51 29.94 5.54
CA LYS A 202 -33.88 30.25 5.07
C LYS A 202 -34.85 29.13 5.43
N VAL A 203 -34.47 27.87 5.17
CA VAL A 203 -35.24 26.69 5.58
C VAL A 203 -35.49 26.71 7.08
N ALA A 204 -34.44 26.84 7.90
CA ALA A 204 -34.56 26.81 9.37
C ALA A 204 -35.32 28.01 9.97
N PHE A 205 -35.51 29.10 9.22
CA PHE A 205 -36.35 30.22 9.61
C PHE A 205 -37.85 29.93 9.38
N ASP A 206 -38.19 29.31 8.26
CA ASP A 206 -39.58 28.93 7.92
C ASP A 206 -40.01 27.60 8.57
N PHE A 207 -39.04 26.75 8.94
CA PHE A 207 -39.31 25.43 9.50
C PHE A 207 -40.07 25.53 10.83
N PRO A 208 -41.20 24.83 10.99
CA PRO A 208 -42.02 24.92 12.18
C PRO A 208 -41.28 24.31 13.38
N GLN A 209 -41.59 24.72 14.61
CA GLN A 209 -40.92 24.21 15.83
C GLN A 209 -41.93 23.58 16.82
N PRO A 210 -41.56 22.52 17.56
CA PRO A 210 -42.42 21.90 18.55
C PRO A 210 -42.62 22.82 19.77
N ARG A 211 -43.73 22.64 20.50
CA ARG A 211 -44.04 23.45 21.70
C ARG A 211 -43.25 22.96 22.91
N PHE A 212 -42.12 23.61 23.21
CA PHE A 212 -41.46 23.54 24.52
C PHE A 212 -41.29 24.93 25.15
N TYR A 213 -41.08 24.97 26.47
CA TYR A 213 -40.99 26.19 27.27
C TYR A 213 -39.84 27.08 26.75
N LYS A 214 -40.17 28.32 26.33
CA LYS A 214 -39.20 29.31 25.87
C LYS A 214 -38.29 29.74 27.02
N GLY A 215 -37.05 29.24 27.03
CA GLY A 215 -35.95 30.01 27.62
C GLY A 215 -35.74 31.31 26.83
N THR A 216 -34.99 32.26 27.41
CA THR A 216 -34.43 33.39 26.66
C THR A 216 -33.70 32.87 25.42
N ALA A 217 -33.96 33.47 24.25
CA ALA A 217 -33.27 33.07 23.04
C ALA A 217 -31.77 33.35 23.25
N GLY A 218 -30.96 32.30 23.20
CA GLY A 218 -29.50 32.41 23.33
C GLY A 218 -28.89 33.18 22.14
N PRO A 219 -27.58 33.47 22.22
CA PRO A 219 -26.88 34.22 21.18
C PRO A 219 -26.89 33.51 19.82
N LEU A 220 -26.87 34.25 18.73
CA LEU A 220 -26.90 33.67 17.37
C LEU A 220 -25.55 33.02 17.00
N ILE A 221 -25.61 31.76 16.60
CA ILE A 221 -24.53 31.08 15.86
C ILE A 221 -24.95 31.01 14.38
N GLU A 222 -24.17 31.63 13.50
CA GLU A 222 -24.40 31.60 12.06
C GLU A 222 -23.91 30.29 11.44
N SER A 223 -22.72 29.82 11.84
CA SER A 223 -22.08 28.65 11.26
C SER A 223 -20.99 28.06 12.17
N VAL A 224 -20.75 26.76 12.02
CA VAL A 224 -19.66 26.02 12.67
C VAL A 224 -18.99 25.16 11.59
N ILE A 225 -17.66 25.22 11.49
CA ILE A 225 -16.88 24.50 10.47
C ILE A 225 -15.58 23.93 11.05
N HIS A 226 -15.05 22.88 10.43
CA HIS A 226 -13.69 22.39 10.69
C HIS A 226 -13.02 21.84 9.42
N ASP A 227 -11.69 21.72 9.45
CA ASP A 227 -10.85 21.37 8.29
C ASP A 227 -10.57 19.85 8.11
N LYS A 228 -11.28 18.99 8.85
CA LYS A 228 -11.04 17.53 8.92
C LYS A 228 -12.27 16.68 8.63
N ALA A 229 -13.13 17.13 7.72
CA ALA A 229 -14.34 16.41 7.30
C ALA A 229 -14.03 14.97 6.85
N GLY A 230 -14.60 13.98 7.54
CA GLY A 230 -14.48 12.55 7.23
C GLY A 230 -13.07 11.97 7.38
N LYS A 231 -12.09 12.75 7.87
CA LYS A 231 -10.70 12.30 8.01
C LYS A 231 -10.52 11.45 9.27
N TRP A 232 -9.55 10.55 9.19
CA TRP A 232 -9.00 9.83 10.33
C TRP A 232 -7.78 10.57 10.81
N LEU A 233 -7.77 10.89 12.10
CA LEU A 233 -6.71 11.62 12.74
C LEU A 233 -6.07 10.77 13.83
N HIS A 234 -4.76 10.88 13.92
CA HIS A 234 -3.96 10.23 14.95
C HIS A 234 -3.22 11.27 15.80
N TYR A 235 -2.52 10.80 16.82
CA TYR A 235 -1.82 11.63 17.79
C TYR A 235 -0.78 12.49 17.09
N GLY A 236 -0.82 13.80 17.38
CA GLY A 236 0.01 14.82 16.75
C GLY A 236 -0.70 15.58 15.63
N ASP A 237 -1.78 15.03 15.07
CA ASP A 237 -2.62 15.78 14.14
C ASP A 237 -3.31 16.95 14.82
N VAL A 238 -3.70 17.93 14.01
CA VAL A 238 -4.38 19.15 14.47
C VAL A 238 -5.66 19.33 13.65
N ILE A 239 -6.78 19.48 14.36
CA ILE A 239 -8.05 19.93 13.80
C ILE A 239 -8.21 21.43 14.10
N GLU A 240 -8.50 22.21 13.07
CA GLU A 240 -8.86 23.62 13.20
C GLU A 240 -10.39 23.75 13.14
N VAL A 241 -10.97 24.40 14.15
CA VAL A 241 -12.42 24.56 14.28
C VAL A 241 -12.76 26.03 14.42
N GLY A 242 -13.84 26.44 13.77
CA GLY A 242 -14.35 27.80 13.77
C GLY A 242 -15.83 27.87 14.10
N VAL A 243 -16.20 28.88 14.88
CA VAL A 243 -17.58 29.28 15.16
C VAL A 243 -17.75 30.72 14.71
N LYS A 244 -18.78 30.98 13.89
CA LYS A 244 -19.17 32.32 13.46
C LYS A 244 -20.50 32.70 14.11
N GLY A 245 -20.57 33.85 14.77
CA GLY A 245 -21.75 34.29 15.50
C GLY A 245 -21.64 35.72 16.03
N GLU A 246 -22.39 36.03 17.08
CA GLU A 246 -22.33 37.34 17.74
C GLU A 246 -20.95 37.64 18.34
N ALA A 247 -20.49 38.88 18.19
CA ALA A 247 -19.15 39.32 18.61
C ALA A 247 -19.06 39.63 20.12
N GLY A 248 -17.88 39.46 20.70
CA GLY A 248 -17.59 39.78 22.11
C GLY A 248 -18.20 38.83 23.13
N LEU A 249 -18.56 37.61 22.72
CA LEU A 249 -19.13 36.55 23.55
C LEU A 249 -18.10 35.46 23.83
N GLN A 250 -18.44 34.49 24.68
CA GLN A 250 -17.59 33.31 24.89
C GLN A 250 -18.01 32.18 23.96
N ALA A 251 -17.05 31.63 23.22
CA ALA A 251 -17.29 30.51 22.33
C ALA A 251 -16.55 29.26 22.80
N PHE A 252 -17.19 28.11 22.68
CA PHE A 252 -16.60 26.81 22.95
C PHE A 252 -16.83 25.89 21.76
N VAL A 253 -16.02 24.83 21.69
CA VAL A 253 -16.28 23.68 20.83
C VAL A 253 -16.30 22.42 21.67
N GLU A 254 -17.24 21.54 21.34
CA GLU A 254 -17.31 20.17 21.82
C GLU A 254 -17.02 19.19 20.67
N LEU A 255 -16.08 18.27 20.90
CA LEU A 255 -15.77 17.15 20.01
C LEU A 255 -16.36 15.88 20.62
N GLY A 256 -17.64 15.62 20.36
CA GLY A 256 -18.40 14.55 21.02
C GLY A 256 -18.20 14.58 22.55
N ASN A 257 -17.81 13.43 23.13
CA ASN A 257 -17.50 13.34 24.55
C ASN A 257 -16.00 13.50 24.87
N GLN A 258 -15.16 13.72 23.86
CA GLN A 258 -13.70 13.71 23.99
C GLN A 258 -13.16 15.00 24.60
N LEU A 259 -13.72 16.13 24.19
CA LEU A 259 -13.20 17.43 24.55
C LEU A 259 -14.30 18.49 24.54
N ARG A 260 -14.24 19.37 25.53
CA ARG A 260 -14.83 20.71 25.49
C ARG A 260 -13.74 21.73 25.74
N THR A 261 -13.56 22.67 24.83
CA THR A 261 -12.54 23.72 24.98
C THR A 261 -13.05 25.07 24.49
N GLU A 262 -12.47 26.15 25.02
CA GLU A 262 -12.78 27.52 24.64
C GLU A 262 -12.10 27.88 23.31
N LEU A 263 -12.81 28.64 22.48
CA LEU A 263 -12.31 29.20 21.22
C LEU A 263 -11.86 30.64 21.43
N GLN A 264 -10.89 31.10 20.64
CA GLN A 264 -10.40 32.47 20.70
C GLN A 264 -11.09 33.33 19.65
N GLU A 265 -11.66 34.47 20.05
CA GLU A 265 -12.17 35.48 19.11
C GLU A 265 -10.98 36.12 18.37
N VAL A 266 -10.80 35.76 17.10
CA VAL A 266 -9.69 36.26 16.26
C VAL A 266 -10.09 37.48 15.43
N GLU A 267 -11.38 37.58 15.09
CA GLU A 267 -12.02 38.74 14.48
C GLU A 267 -13.40 38.90 15.14
N PRO A 268 -14.02 40.10 15.16
CA PRO A 268 -15.33 40.29 15.78
C PRO A 268 -16.36 39.28 15.25
N GLY A 269 -16.85 38.40 16.13
CA GLY A 269 -17.82 37.34 15.81
C GLY A 269 -17.22 36.08 15.15
N ILE A 270 -15.90 35.99 15.03
CA ILE A 270 -15.17 34.84 14.49
C ILE A 270 -14.28 34.25 15.57
N TYR A 271 -14.62 33.03 16.00
CA TYR A 271 -13.92 32.31 17.04
C TYR A 271 -13.24 31.09 16.46
N ILE A 272 -11.92 30.96 16.61
CA ILE A 272 -11.13 29.85 16.03
C ILE A 272 -10.22 29.25 17.09
N SER A 273 -9.99 27.94 17.00
CA SER A 273 -8.96 27.26 17.77
C SER A 273 -8.35 26.10 16.97
N ARG A 274 -7.09 25.79 17.29
CA ARG A 274 -6.34 24.66 16.74
C ARG A 274 -6.15 23.64 17.84
N ILE A 275 -6.74 22.47 17.65
CA ILE A 275 -6.87 21.46 18.70
C ILE A 275 -6.01 20.26 18.31
N PRO A 276 -4.93 19.97 19.05
CA PRO A 276 -4.13 18.78 18.82
C PRO A 276 -4.87 17.54 19.32
N VAL A 277 -4.83 16.46 18.54
CA VAL A 277 -5.37 15.15 18.91
C VAL A 277 -4.60 14.61 20.11
N GLN A 278 -5.33 14.14 21.12
CA GLN A 278 -4.76 13.57 22.34
C GLN A 278 -4.58 12.05 22.19
N PRO A 279 -3.60 11.43 22.88
CA PRO A 279 -3.26 10.02 22.69
C PRO A 279 -4.34 9.03 23.17
N ASP A 280 -5.28 9.48 24.00
CA ASP A 280 -6.39 8.69 24.52
C ASP A 280 -7.65 8.72 23.63
N TRP A 281 -7.68 9.58 22.60
CA TRP A 281 -8.82 9.69 21.69
C TRP A 281 -8.86 8.50 20.73
N ASN A 282 -9.93 7.71 20.80
CA ASN A 282 -10.15 6.56 19.92
C ASN A 282 -11.66 6.42 19.68
N GLU A 283 -12.20 7.32 18.88
CA GLU A 283 -13.64 7.39 18.63
C GLU A 283 -13.91 7.72 17.17
N GLN A 284 -14.83 6.97 16.58
CA GLN A 284 -15.26 7.17 15.20
C GLN A 284 -16.53 8.02 15.19
N ARG A 285 -16.70 8.82 14.13
CA ARG A 285 -17.92 9.58 13.87
C ARG A 285 -18.21 10.60 14.97
N VAL A 286 -17.18 11.31 15.40
CA VAL A 286 -17.27 12.36 16.41
C VAL A 286 -17.88 13.62 15.78
N PRO A 287 -19.03 14.09 16.31
CA PRO A 287 -19.60 15.36 15.87
C PRO A 287 -18.81 16.53 16.45
N VAL A 288 -18.70 17.60 15.65
CA VAL A 288 -18.13 18.88 16.09
C VAL A 288 -19.28 19.85 16.36
N THR A 289 -19.40 20.32 17.60
CA THR A 289 -20.48 21.21 18.04
C THR A 289 -19.90 22.54 18.52
N GLY A 290 -20.31 23.64 17.91
CA GLY A 290 -20.00 24.98 18.40
C GLY A 290 -21.00 25.42 19.46
N ILE A 291 -20.52 26.13 20.47
CA ILE A 291 -21.32 26.67 21.56
C ILE A 291 -20.98 28.15 21.69
N LEU A 292 -21.98 29.01 21.79
CA LEU A 292 -21.81 30.43 22.04
C LEU A 292 -22.59 30.81 23.30
N GLN A 293 -21.94 31.52 24.21
CA GLN A 293 -22.47 31.86 25.53
C GLN A 293 -22.45 33.37 25.73
N ASP A 294 -23.61 33.92 26.10
CA ASP A 294 -23.76 35.34 26.43
C ASP A 294 -23.26 35.66 27.86
N THR A 295 -23.25 36.95 28.20
CA THR A 295 -22.83 37.42 29.53
C THR A 295 -23.77 37.02 30.67
N ASP A 296 -25.02 36.68 30.36
CA ASP A 296 -26.04 36.27 31.32
C ASP A 296 -26.03 34.75 31.54
N GLY A 297 -25.19 34.02 30.79
CA GLY A 297 -24.99 32.58 30.85
C GLY A 297 -25.92 31.78 29.94
N SER A 298 -26.72 32.41 29.08
CA SER A 298 -27.51 31.71 28.07
C SER A 298 -26.60 31.19 26.97
N THR A 299 -26.82 29.94 26.55
CA THR A 299 -26.01 29.27 25.54
C THR A 299 -26.84 28.88 24.32
N SER A 300 -26.25 29.02 23.15
CA SER A 300 -26.71 28.39 21.91
C SER A 300 -25.71 27.35 21.46
N THR A 301 -26.18 26.32 20.75
CA THR A 301 -25.34 25.27 20.18
C THR A 301 -25.67 25.05 18.70
N LEU A 302 -24.68 24.67 17.90
CA LEU A 302 -24.87 24.33 16.49
C LEU A 302 -23.89 23.24 16.07
N LEU A 303 -24.39 22.20 15.38
CA LEU A 303 -23.54 21.18 14.76
C LEU A 303 -22.75 21.77 13.59
N SER A 304 -21.54 21.27 13.36
CA SER A 304 -20.74 21.65 12.20
C SER A 304 -21.41 21.27 10.88
N ILE A 305 -21.35 22.17 9.91
CA ILE A 305 -21.79 21.89 8.52
C ILE A 305 -20.75 21.08 7.73
N THR A 306 -19.55 20.83 8.27
CA THR A 306 -18.46 20.10 7.59
C THR A 306 -18.44 18.60 7.90
N GLY A 307 -19.22 18.17 8.90
CA GLY A 307 -19.51 16.76 9.14
C GLY A 307 -18.78 16.19 10.36
N LEU A 308 -18.43 14.90 10.27
CA LEU A 308 -17.83 14.14 11.37
C LEU A 308 -16.31 14.05 11.20
N VAL A 309 -15.62 13.76 12.31
CA VAL A 309 -14.20 13.40 12.34
C VAL A 309 -14.01 12.04 13.01
N ASN A 310 -12.95 11.32 12.66
CA ASN A 310 -12.57 10.06 13.29
C ASN A 310 -11.21 10.22 13.98
N PHE A 311 -11.07 9.65 15.16
CA PHE A 311 -9.80 9.57 15.89
C PHE A 311 -9.42 8.11 16.07
N ASP A 312 -8.20 7.77 15.65
CA ASP A 312 -7.62 6.44 15.82
C ASP A 312 -6.14 6.55 16.15
N ASN A 313 -5.80 6.16 17.38
CA ASN A 313 -4.45 6.11 17.91
C ASN A 313 -3.96 4.67 18.11
N VAL A 314 -4.69 3.68 17.59
CA VAL A 314 -4.35 2.27 17.72
C VAL A 314 -3.73 1.78 16.42
N ALA A 315 -2.43 1.48 16.48
CA ALA A 315 -1.75 0.87 15.35
C ALA A 315 -2.38 -0.48 14.97
N PRO A 316 -2.44 -0.81 13.66
CA PRO A 316 -2.91 -2.11 13.21
C PRO A 316 -1.96 -3.22 13.65
N GLU A 317 -2.48 -4.45 13.67
CA GLU A 317 -1.65 -5.64 13.92
C GLU A 317 -0.63 -5.85 12.79
N PRO A 318 0.55 -6.44 13.07
CA PRO A 318 1.52 -6.77 12.02
C PRO A 318 0.96 -7.80 11.03
N VAL A 319 1.39 -7.69 9.78
CA VAL A 319 1.01 -8.65 8.71
C VAL A 319 1.29 -10.11 9.11
N SER A 320 0.39 -11.00 8.70
CA SER A 320 0.50 -12.45 8.91
C SER A 320 1.02 -13.16 7.66
N ASP A 321 1.53 -14.38 7.84
CA ASP A 321 1.98 -15.26 6.75
C ASP A 321 2.94 -14.61 5.74
N LEU A 322 3.83 -13.73 6.23
CA LEU A 322 4.89 -13.14 5.42
C LEU A 322 5.84 -14.23 4.90
N VAL A 323 5.79 -14.45 3.59
CA VAL A 323 6.62 -15.40 2.85
C VAL A 323 7.28 -14.71 1.67
N GLY A 324 8.34 -15.31 1.14
CA GLY A 324 9.03 -14.75 0.00
C GLY A 324 10.11 -15.64 -0.58
N SER A 325 10.57 -15.23 -1.75
CA SER A 325 11.71 -15.81 -2.45
C SER A 325 12.50 -14.70 -3.13
N GLN A 326 13.79 -14.96 -3.32
CA GLN A 326 14.70 -13.99 -3.93
C GLN A 326 15.69 -14.69 -4.85
N THR A 327 15.84 -14.16 -6.05
CA THR A 327 16.93 -14.50 -6.97
C THR A 327 17.89 -13.33 -7.11
N GLU A 328 18.95 -13.49 -7.89
CA GLU A 328 19.87 -12.40 -8.22
C GLU A 328 19.15 -11.20 -8.85
N SER A 329 18.08 -11.45 -9.61
CA SER A 329 17.38 -10.43 -10.39
C SER A 329 15.97 -10.09 -9.89
N THR A 330 15.39 -10.88 -8.98
CA THR A 330 13.97 -10.73 -8.59
C THR A 330 13.72 -10.93 -7.10
N LEU A 331 12.88 -10.08 -6.53
CA LEU A 331 12.33 -10.22 -5.18
C LEU A 331 10.82 -10.47 -5.28
N LYS A 332 10.35 -11.54 -4.63
CA LYS A 332 8.92 -11.81 -4.46
C LYS A 332 8.59 -11.91 -2.97
N LEU A 333 7.66 -11.11 -2.49
CA LEU A 333 7.12 -11.19 -1.12
C LEU A 333 5.59 -11.28 -1.20
N ALA A 334 4.98 -11.97 -0.24
CA ALA A 334 3.54 -12.01 -0.09
C ALA A 334 3.17 -12.15 1.39
N TRP A 335 2.05 -11.56 1.80
CA TRP A 335 1.54 -11.61 3.16
C TRP A 335 0.00 -11.56 3.17
N GLN A 336 -0.58 -11.67 4.35
CA GLN A 336 -2.00 -11.48 4.60
C GLN A 336 -2.21 -10.36 5.61
N ASP A 337 -3.26 -9.57 5.39
CA ASP A 337 -3.71 -8.54 6.33
C ASP A 337 -5.21 -8.27 6.10
N PRO A 338 -6.04 -8.26 7.15
CA PRO A 338 -7.48 -8.05 7.00
C PRO A 338 -7.94 -6.58 7.11
N THR A 339 -7.08 -5.65 7.53
CA THR A 339 -7.53 -4.34 8.05
C THR A 339 -6.74 -3.14 7.54
N ALA A 340 -5.48 -3.32 7.14
CA ALA A 340 -4.62 -2.24 6.68
C ALA A 340 -5.04 -1.73 5.30
N VAL A 341 -4.85 -0.43 5.06
CA VAL A 341 -5.14 0.21 3.77
C VAL A 341 -3.89 0.37 2.92
N ALA A 342 -2.69 0.31 3.52
CA ALA A 342 -1.43 0.35 2.81
C ALA A 342 -0.34 -0.46 3.52
N PHE A 343 0.72 -0.77 2.78
CA PHE A 343 1.88 -1.50 3.25
C PHE A 343 3.15 -0.79 2.83
N LYS A 344 4.12 -0.77 3.74
CA LYS A 344 5.48 -0.28 3.50
C LYS A 344 6.46 -1.42 3.57
N VAL A 345 7.21 -1.64 2.49
CA VAL A 345 8.22 -2.68 2.39
C VAL A 345 9.61 -2.04 2.40
N THR A 346 10.44 -2.47 3.34
CA THR A 346 11.80 -1.97 3.50
C THR A 346 12.82 -3.10 3.45
N ARG A 347 13.96 -2.83 2.82
CA ARG A 347 15.15 -3.68 2.84
C ARG A 347 16.12 -3.18 3.90
N VAL A 348 16.62 -4.08 4.75
CA VAL A 348 17.70 -3.79 5.68
C VAL A 348 19.03 -3.91 4.94
N THR A 349 19.84 -2.87 4.99
CA THR A 349 21.16 -2.76 4.37
C THR A 349 22.20 -2.42 5.44
N ASP A 350 23.49 -2.52 5.10
CA ASP A 350 24.58 -2.12 6.00
C ASP A 350 24.51 -0.62 6.37
N ASN A 351 23.88 0.21 5.54
CA ASN A 351 23.74 1.65 5.73
C ASN A 351 22.42 2.05 6.43
N GLY A 352 21.62 1.08 6.90
CA GLY A 352 20.31 1.31 7.50
C GLY A 352 19.17 0.69 6.69
N GLU A 353 18.01 1.33 6.66
CA GLU A 353 16.82 0.81 5.98
C GLU A 353 16.52 1.59 4.71
N GLU A 354 16.19 0.87 3.64
CA GLU A 354 15.81 1.41 2.35
C GLU A 354 14.36 1.04 2.05
N VAL A 355 13.52 2.03 1.74
CA VAL A 355 12.13 1.79 1.33
C VAL A 355 12.12 1.31 -0.11
N LEU A 356 11.59 0.11 -0.35
CA LEU A 356 11.48 -0.47 -1.68
C LEU A 356 10.15 -0.13 -2.34
N GLN A 357 9.06 -0.16 -1.56
CA GLN A 357 7.71 0.03 -2.07
C GLN A 357 6.77 0.51 -0.95
N GLU A 358 5.83 1.39 -1.32
CA GLU A 358 4.63 1.70 -0.56
C GLU A 358 3.43 1.45 -1.49
N SER A 359 2.53 0.55 -1.11
CA SER A 359 1.38 0.16 -1.95
C SER A 359 0.21 -0.37 -1.13
N THR A 360 -0.95 -0.52 -1.77
CA THR A 360 -2.14 -1.17 -1.22
C THR A 360 -2.11 -2.70 -1.41
N ASP A 361 -1.14 -3.21 -2.18
CA ASP A 361 -1.05 -4.62 -2.55
C ASP A 361 -0.46 -5.45 -1.40
N THR A 362 -0.96 -6.69 -1.23
CA THR A 362 -0.44 -7.64 -0.24
C THR A 362 0.73 -8.49 -0.75
N PHE A 363 1.40 -8.01 -1.78
CA PHE A 363 2.55 -8.68 -2.39
C PHE A 363 3.54 -7.68 -3.01
N VAL A 364 4.75 -8.15 -3.24
CA VAL A 364 5.82 -7.44 -3.96
C VAL A 364 6.35 -8.34 -5.05
N ASN A 365 6.61 -7.77 -6.23
CA ASN A 365 7.37 -8.40 -7.30
C ASN A 365 8.26 -7.34 -7.95
N LEU A 366 9.53 -7.29 -7.56
CA LEU A 366 10.48 -6.25 -7.97
C LEU A 366 11.70 -6.86 -8.64
N GLU A 367 12.23 -6.14 -9.63
CA GLU A 367 13.57 -6.38 -10.13
C GLU A 367 14.59 -5.85 -9.11
N ILE A 368 15.60 -6.65 -8.82
CA ILE A 368 16.69 -6.30 -7.90
C ILE A 368 18.03 -6.70 -8.52
N ASP A 369 19.12 -6.21 -7.95
CA ASP A 369 20.46 -6.73 -8.19
C ASP A 369 21.01 -7.20 -6.84
N SER A 370 21.27 -8.50 -6.73
CA SER A 370 21.70 -9.13 -5.48
C SER A 370 22.73 -10.21 -5.73
N GLU A 371 23.76 -10.25 -4.88
CA GLU A 371 24.79 -11.27 -4.99
C GLU A 371 24.25 -12.67 -4.61
N PRO A 372 24.58 -13.73 -5.37
CA PRO A 372 24.27 -15.11 -5.00
C PRO A 372 24.66 -15.46 -3.57
N PHE A 373 23.77 -16.15 -2.88
CA PHE A 373 23.89 -16.61 -1.49
C PHE A 373 24.18 -15.51 -0.47
N SER A 374 23.89 -14.25 -0.80
CA SER A 374 23.75 -13.19 0.20
C SER A 374 22.45 -13.39 0.98
N LYS A 375 22.43 -12.93 2.24
CA LYS A 375 21.23 -12.91 3.08
C LYS A 375 20.74 -11.49 3.21
N THR A 376 19.48 -11.26 2.92
CA THR A 376 18.84 -9.94 3.00
C THR A 376 17.61 -10.02 3.89
N THR A 377 17.49 -9.09 4.83
CA THR A 377 16.29 -8.98 5.68
C THR A 377 15.36 -7.93 5.10
N TYR A 378 14.10 -8.30 4.93
CA TYR A 378 13.01 -7.43 4.54
C TYR A 378 12.07 -7.24 5.73
N LYS A 379 11.47 -6.05 5.82
CA LYS A 379 10.41 -5.75 6.78
C LYS A 379 9.18 -5.26 6.03
N VAL A 380 8.02 -5.71 6.48
CA VAL A 380 6.72 -5.22 6.02
C VAL A 380 6.01 -4.60 7.21
N VAL A 381 5.49 -3.39 7.00
CA VAL A 381 4.69 -2.64 7.98
C VAL A 381 3.32 -2.36 7.37
N ALA A 382 2.26 -2.66 8.12
CA ALA A 382 0.89 -2.32 7.79
C ALA A 382 0.57 -0.90 8.24
N VAL A 383 -0.25 -0.18 7.47
CA VAL A 383 -0.68 1.19 7.71
C VAL A 383 -2.20 1.26 7.63
N ASP A 384 -2.85 1.83 8.65
CA ASP A 384 -4.31 2.00 8.71
C ASP A 384 -4.79 3.32 8.05
N GLU A 385 -6.10 3.60 8.10
CA GLU A 385 -6.70 4.82 7.53
C GLU A 385 -6.23 6.11 8.20
N ALA A 386 -5.83 6.04 9.48
CA ALA A 386 -5.28 7.17 10.21
C ALA A 386 -3.78 7.35 9.93
N GLY A 387 -3.11 6.38 9.32
CA GLY A 387 -1.66 6.41 9.10
C GLY A 387 -0.85 5.81 10.24
N ASN A 388 -1.48 5.15 11.23
CA ASN A 388 -0.73 4.43 12.25
C ASN A 388 -0.04 3.22 11.63
N MET A 389 1.19 2.98 12.06
CA MET A 389 2.05 1.93 11.54
C MET A 389 2.13 0.75 12.52
N SER A 390 1.93 -0.47 12.01
CA SER A 390 2.13 -1.69 12.80
C SER A 390 3.58 -1.85 13.26
N ALA A 391 3.82 -2.74 14.22
CA ALA A 391 5.17 -3.27 14.42
C ALA A 391 5.64 -3.99 13.13
N PRO A 392 6.93 -3.92 12.76
CA PRO A 392 7.41 -4.53 11.53
C PRO A 392 7.45 -6.05 11.61
N LYS A 393 6.95 -6.72 10.56
CA LYS A 393 7.17 -8.16 10.35
C LYS A 393 8.40 -8.36 9.49
N ALA A 394 9.41 -9.05 10.01
CA ALA A 394 10.67 -9.29 9.30
C ALA A 394 10.75 -10.69 8.67
N LEU A 395 11.37 -10.78 7.50
CA LEU A 395 11.71 -12.02 6.81
C LEU A 395 13.13 -11.93 6.26
N THR A 396 13.98 -12.92 6.54
CA THR A 396 15.32 -13.00 5.96
C THR A 396 15.33 -14.02 4.84
N LEU A 397 15.76 -13.59 3.65
CA LEU A 397 15.85 -14.42 2.45
C LEU A 397 17.30 -14.63 2.06
N THR A 398 17.59 -15.81 1.52
CA THR A 398 18.84 -16.11 0.81
C THR A 398 18.62 -15.86 -0.67
N THR A 399 19.54 -15.15 -1.32
CA THR A 399 19.54 -14.96 -2.77
C THR A 399 19.97 -16.25 -3.48
N TYR A 400 19.11 -16.87 -4.28
CA TYR A 400 19.46 -18.06 -5.06
C TYR A 400 19.69 -17.72 -6.54
N ILE A 401 20.51 -18.53 -7.22
CA ILE A 401 20.82 -18.36 -8.66
C ILE A 401 19.57 -18.62 -9.54
N LYS A 402 18.62 -19.39 -9.02
CA LYS A 402 17.32 -19.64 -9.64
C LYS A 402 16.22 -19.61 -8.59
N GLU A 403 14.99 -19.48 -9.03
CA GLU A 403 13.83 -19.63 -8.17
C GLU A 403 13.81 -21.05 -7.58
N VAL A 404 13.61 -21.13 -6.26
CA VAL A 404 13.53 -22.37 -5.50
C VAL A 404 12.18 -22.42 -4.78
N GLY A 405 11.57 -23.60 -4.72
CA GLY A 405 10.36 -23.81 -3.94
C GLY A 405 10.61 -23.70 -2.43
N LYS A 406 9.55 -23.89 -1.63
CA LYS A 406 9.67 -23.94 -0.17
C LYS A 406 10.56 -25.11 0.25
N GLN A 407 11.74 -24.80 0.73
CA GLN A 407 12.76 -25.80 1.06
C GLN A 407 12.54 -26.39 2.46
N THR A 408 12.86 -27.68 2.59
CA THR A 408 13.11 -28.34 3.89
C THR A 408 14.61 -28.39 4.12
N PHE A 409 15.09 -27.69 5.15
CA PHE A 409 16.50 -27.72 5.53
C PHE A 409 16.82 -29.01 6.27
N LEU A 410 17.69 -29.83 5.70
CA LEU A 410 18.14 -31.07 6.33
C LEU A 410 19.22 -30.77 7.37
N SER A 411 19.17 -31.49 8.49
CA SER A 411 20.10 -31.38 9.61
C SER A 411 20.45 -32.77 10.17
N GLY A 412 21.69 -32.94 10.65
CA GLY A 412 22.17 -34.20 11.21
C GLY A 412 22.64 -35.22 10.16
N PRO A 413 22.87 -36.48 10.55
CA PRO A 413 23.32 -37.52 9.62
C PRO A 413 22.29 -37.80 8.52
N LEU A 414 22.75 -37.91 7.29
CA LEU A 414 21.95 -38.28 6.13
C LEU A 414 21.85 -39.81 6.05
N GLN A 415 20.63 -40.33 6.08
CA GLN A 415 20.33 -41.77 6.06
C GLN A 415 18.93 -42.03 5.50
N GLY A 416 18.76 -43.09 4.72
CA GLY A 416 17.45 -43.47 4.19
C GLY A 416 17.08 -42.72 2.91
N GLU A 417 15.79 -42.44 2.74
CA GLU A 417 15.23 -41.87 1.51
C GLU A 417 14.58 -40.51 1.78
N TYR A 418 14.76 -39.58 0.85
CA TYR A 418 14.27 -38.21 0.91
C TYR A 418 13.47 -37.84 -0.33
N SER A 419 12.41 -37.05 -0.14
CA SER A 419 11.50 -36.55 -1.17
C SER A 419 11.20 -35.06 -0.99
N GLY A 420 10.71 -34.40 -2.05
CA GLY A 420 10.37 -32.97 -2.04
C GLY A 420 11.57 -32.04 -2.20
N VAL A 421 11.38 -30.76 -1.87
CA VAL A 421 12.41 -29.71 -2.03
C VAL A 421 13.30 -29.64 -0.80
N LEU A 422 14.58 -29.93 -0.96
CA LEU A 422 15.53 -30.19 0.13
C LEU A 422 16.74 -29.28 0.00
N SER A 423 17.23 -28.76 1.12
CA SER A 423 18.42 -27.91 1.14
C SER A 423 19.42 -28.36 2.21
N LEU A 424 20.69 -28.48 1.80
CA LEU A 424 21.84 -28.67 2.67
C LEU A 424 22.59 -27.35 2.75
N THR A 425 22.86 -26.88 3.97
CA THR A 425 23.48 -25.57 4.21
C THR A 425 24.74 -25.70 5.07
N ALA A 426 25.65 -24.74 4.95
CA ALA A 426 26.86 -24.70 5.78
C ALA A 426 26.54 -24.63 7.28
N THR A 427 25.36 -24.13 7.66
CA THR A 427 24.91 -24.02 9.06
C THR A 427 24.87 -25.38 9.77
N PHE A 428 24.52 -26.45 9.05
CA PHE A 428 24.45 -27.80 9.62
C PHE A 428 25.58 -28.71 9.14
N SER A 429 26.60 -28.15 8.49
CA SER A 429 27.79 -28.89 8.09
C SER A 429 28.74 -29.12 9.28
N PRO A 430 29.50 -30.23 9.31
CA PRO A 430 29.51 -31.30 8.32
C PRO A 430 28.31 -32.24 8.43
N TYR A 431 27.88 -32.79 7.29
CA TYR A 431 26.86 -33.83 7.21
C TYR A 431 27.50 -35.21 7.10
N GLU A 432 27.21 -36.08 8.06
CA GLU A 432 27.62 -37.48 8.00
C GLU A 432 26.67 -38.25 7.07
N VAL A 433 27.18 -38.87 6.00
CA VAL A 433 26.41 -39.72 5.09
C VAL A 433 26.58 -41.17 5.49
N LYS A 434 25.47 -41.83 5.86
CA LYS A 434 25.47 -43.18 6.43
C LYS A 434 24.68 -44.16 5.59
N GLY A 435 25.30 -45.29 5.28
CA GLY A 435 24.69 -46.33 4.46
C GLY A 435 24.24 -45.80 3.09
N LYS A 436 23.15 -46.34 2.57
CA LYS A 436 22.57 -45.88 1.30
C LYS A 436 21.60 -44.73 1.57
N VAL A 437 21.92 -43.55 1.06
CA VAL A 437 21.05 -42.36 1.03
C VAL A 437 20.47 -42.21 -0.36
N ILE A 438 19.15 -42.06 -0.47
CA ILE A 438 18.44 -41.92 -1.74
C ILE A 438 17.68 -40.59 -1.74
N PHE A 439 17.94 -39.76 -2.75
CA PHE A 439 17.09 -38.63 -3.10
C PHE A 439 16.17 -39.08 -4.22
N GLY A 440 14.92 -39.37 -3.88
CA GLY A 440 13.95 -40.05 -4.74
C GLY A 440 13.58 -39.25 -5.98
N GLU A 441 12.84 -39.86 -6.91
CA GLU A 441 12.47 -39.23 -8.18
C GLU A 441 11.75 -37.88 -8.00
N ASP A 442 10.95 -37.70 -6.95
CA ASP A 442 10.22 -36.47 -6.66
C ASP A 442 11.01 -35.42 -5.86
N SER A 443 12.31 -35.64 -5.65
CA SER A 443 13.17 -34.71 -4.91
C SER A 443 13.81 -33.62 -5.77
N GLU A 444 14.01 -32.44 -5.16
CA GLU A 444 14.89 -31.38 -5.64
C GLU A 444 15.93 -31.09 -4.55
N LEU A 445 17.17 -31.51 -4.77
CA LEU A 445 18.27 -31.32 -3.82
C LEU A 445 19.09 -30.07 -4.16
N TYR A 446 19.13 -29.13 -3.23
CA TYR A 446 20.02 -27.97 -3.27
C TYR A 446 21.13 -28.13 -2.24
N ILE A 447 22.38 -28.02 -2.67
CA ILE A 447 23.55 -27.99 -1.78
C ILE A 447 24.21 -26.62 -1.90
N GLU A 448 24.12 -25.84 -0.82
CA GLU A 448 24.64 -24.47 -0.76
C GLU A 448 26.18 -24.43 -0.68
N PRO A 449 26.79 -23.25 -0.97
CA PRO A 449 28.23 -23.08 -0.84
C PRO A 449 28.77 -23.46 0.54
N GLY A 450 29.96 -24.05 0.57
CA GLY A 450 30.67 -24.38 1.80
C GLY A 450 30.17 -25.60 2.56
N VAL A 451 29.18 -26.34 2.03
CA VAL A 451 28.72 -27.59 2.64
C VAL A 451 29.84 -28.63 2.64
N VAL A 452 29.95 -29.37 3.75
CA VAL A 452 30.87 -30.51 3.89
C VAL A 452 30.07 -31.79 4.07
N LEU A 453 30.32 -32.78 3.21
CA LEU A 453 29.75 -34.14 3.28
C LEU A 453 30.84 -35.14 3.65
N GLU A 454 30.66 -35.84 4.77
CA GLU A 454 31.57 -36.87 5.26
C GLU A 454 30.92 -38.24 5.13
N PHE A 455 31.45 -39.11 4.26
CA PHE A 455 30.84 -40.41 4.02
C PHE A 455 31.52 -41.52 4.81
N ASP A 456 30.70 -42.34 5.46
CA ASP A 456 31.15 -43.60 6.04
C ASP A 456 31.72 -44.55 4.96
N SER A 457 32.52 -45.54 5.38
CA SER A 457 33.31 -46.40 4.49
C SER A 457 32.51 -47.16 3.42
N GLY A 458 31.23 -47.43 3.69
CA GLY A 458 30.28 -48.07 2.77
C GLY A 458 29.08 -47.20 2.37
N ALA A 459 29.10 -45.90 2.67
CA ALA A 459 27.99 -45.02 2.37
C ALA A 459 27.91 -44.62 0.88
N ILE A 460 26.71 -44.42 0.36
CA ILE A 460 26.47 -43.99 -1.03
C ILE A 460 25.33 -42.99 -1.02
N MET A 461 25.44 -41.94 -1.83
CA MET A 461 24.35 -41.02 -2.12
C MET A 461 23.84 -41.26 -3.54
N GLU A 462 22.64 -41.83 -3.69
CA GLU A 462 21.96 -42.02 -4.96
C GLU A 462 20.97 -40.87 -5.21
N ILE A 463 21.05 -40.26 -6.39
CA ILE A 463 20.19 -39.14 -6.80
C ILE A 463 19.34 -39.58 -7.99
N GLN A 464 18.04 -39.69 -7.74
CA GLN A 464 16.99 -40.03 -8.70
C GLN A 464 16.14 -38.79 -9.09
N GLY A 465 16.18 -37.73 -8.25
CA GLY A 465 15.53 -36.44 -8.48
C GLY A 465 16.41 -35.40 -9.20
N GLU A 466 16.05 -34.12 -9.06
CA GLU A 466 16.91 -32.99 -9.46
C GLU A 466 18.00 -32.74 -8.41
N ALA A 467 19.18 -32.28 -8.84
CA ALA A 467 20.22 -31.89 -7.90
C ALA A 467 21.09 -30.73 -8.40
N TYR A 468 21.35 -29.77 -7.51
CA TYR A 468 22.15 -28.59 -7.76
C TYR A 468 23.16 -28.39 -6.64
N PHE A 469 24.45 -28.52 -6.96
CA PHE A 469 25.56 -28.29 -6.04
C PHE A 469 26.21 -26.95 -6.39
N TRP A 470 26.08 -25.97 -5.50
CA TRP A 470 26.50 -24.59 -5.75
C TRP A 470 27.75 -24.20 -4.96
N GLY A 471 28.90 -24.76 -5.34
CA GLY A 471 30.18 -24.56 -4.66
C GLY A 471 31.11 -23.48 -5.26
N LEU A 472 30.65 -22.66 -6.21
CA LEU A 472 31.53 -21.66 -6.85
C LEU A 472 31.95 -20.53 -5.90
N LYS A 473 31.01 -20.04 -5.06
CA LYS A 473 31.30 -18.98 -4.07
C LYS A 473 32.22 -19.50 -2.96
N GLN A 474 31.97 -20.72 -2.50
CA GLN A 474 32.78 -21.45 -1.54
C GLN A 474 32.61 -22.94 -1.81
N SER A 475 33.72 -23.66 -1.99
CA SER A 475 33.68 -25.06 -2.44
C SER A 475 32.88 -25.96 -1.51
N ILE A 476 32.07 -26.83 -2.11
CA ILE A 476 31.46 -27.96 -1.42
C ILE A 476 32.53 -29.05 -1.29
N ILE A 477 32.68 -29.62 -0.10
CA ILE A 477 33.70 -30.63 0.19
C ILE A 477 33.03 -31.98 0.39
N ILE A 478 33.52 -33.01 -0.30
CA ILE A 478 33.11 -34.40 -0.11
C ILE A 478 34.35 -35.24 0.24
N GLN A 479 34.30 -35.90 1.40
CA GLN A 479 35.46 -36.59 1.94
C GLN A 479 35.06 -37.83 2.77
N PRO A 480 35.98 -38.75 3.09
CA PRO A 480 35.67 -39.88 3.94
C PRO A 480 35.48 -39.43 5.39
N ALA A 481 34.59 -40.09 6.12
CA ALA A 481 34.52 -40.01 7.58
C ALA A 481 35.72 -40.79 8.15
N GLY A 482 36.87 -40.12 8.28
CA GLY A 482 38.12 -40.68 8.80
C GLY A 482 39.08 -41.26 7.74
N GLU A 483 40.12 -41.97 8.17
CA GLU A 483 41.24 -42.41 7.31
C GLU A 483 41.00 -43.77 6.59
N GLN A 484 39.80 -44.35 6.71
CA GLN A 484 39.53 -45.66 6.10
C GLN A 484 39.38 -45.58 4.58
N ALA A 485 40.17 -46.37 3.86
CA ALA A 485 40.11 -46.44 2.40
C ALA A 485 38.73 -46.95 1.93
N ARG A 486 37.98 -46.09 1.23
CA ARG A 486 36.65 -46.40 0.69
C ARG A 486 36.73 -47.24 -0.59
N ARG A 487 35.64 -47.95 -0.91
CA ARG A 487 35.48 -48.67 -2.19
C ARG A 487 34.24 -48.23 -2.96
N GLU A 488 33.20 -47.83 -2.23
CA GLU A 488 31.94 -47.40 -2.80
C GLU A 488 32.05 -46.03 -3.50
N PRO A 489 31.15 -45.75 -4.46
CA PRO A 489 31.02 -44.41 -5.01
C PRO A 489 30.57 -43.40 -3.94
N TYR A 490 31.00 -42.14 -4.04
CA TYR A 490 30.33 -41.07 -3.26
C TYR A 490 28.91 -40.87 -3.80
N ILE A 491 28.81 -40.58 -5.09
CA ILE A 491 27.55 -40.18 -5.72
C ILE A 491 27.20 -41.13 -6.86
N VAL A 492 25.94 -41.56 -6.91
CA VAL A 492 25.35 -42.28 -8.02
C VAL A 492 24.22 -41.45 -8.60
N LEU A 493 24.37 -41.00 -9.84
CA LEU A 493 23.32 -40.32 -10.59
C LEU A 493 22.55 -41.35 -11.40
N ASN A 494 21.27 -41.51 -11.07
CA ASN A 494 20.37 -42.45 -11.72
C ASN A 494 19.05 -41.75 -12.06
N ASN A 495 19.15 -40.67 -12.82
CA ASN A 495 18.02 -39.84 -13.23
C ASN A 495 18.26 -39.24 -14.61
N THR A 496 17.18 -38.83 -15.28
CA THR A 496 17.23 -38.03 -16.52
C THR A 496 16.88 -36.56 -16.27
N LYS A 497 16.84 -36.15 -15.00
CA LYS A 497 16.42 -34.82 -14.54
C LYS A 497 17.61 -33.84 -14.52
N PRO A 498 17.34 -32.52 -14.44
CA PRO A 498 18.40 -31.53 -14.27
C PRO A 498 19.33 -31.85 -13.11
N THR A 499 20.61 -31.98 -13.43
CA THR A 499 21.67 -32.24 -12.45
C THR A 499 22.88 -31.38 -12.76
N GLN A 500 23.28 -30.52 -11.82
CA GLN A 500 24.42 -29.63 -11.97
C GLN A 500 25.33 -29.69 -10.75
N PHE A 501 26.63 -29.84 -11.00
CA PHE A 501 27.68 -29.74 -10.00
C PHE A 501 28.60 -28.59 -10.35
N SER A 502 28.75 -27.61 -9.46
CA SER A 502 29.67 -26.50 -9.65
C SER A 502 30.54 -26.33 -8.41
N GLY A 503 31.87 -26.24 -8.55
CA GLY A 503 32.76 -25.93 -7.42
C GLY A 503 32.83 -27.00 -6.33
N VAL A 504 32.76 -28.29 -6.70
CA VAL A 504 32.77 -29.42 -5.75
C VAL A 504 34.16 -30.03 -5.66
N LYS A 505 34.66 -30.28 -4.45
CA LYS A 505 35.95 -30.93 -4.20
C LYS A 505 35.73 -32.28 -3.52
N MET A 506 36.11 -33.36 -4.19
CA MET A 506 36.02 -34.73 -3.70
C MET A 506 37.42 -35.28 -3.42
N LYS A 507 37.61 -35.90 -2.25
CA LYS A 507 38.90 -36.51 -1.84
C LYS A 507 38.73 -37.99 -1.51
N ASP A 508 39.74 -38.77 -1.87
CA ASP A 508 39.92 -40.16 -1.43
C ASP A 508 38.68 -41.05 -1.68
N ALA A 509 38.04 -40.86 -2.83
CA ALA A 509 36.85 -41.60 -3.23
C ALA A 509 37.18 -43.07 -3.52
N GLY A 510 36.22 -43.99 -3.32
CA GLY A 510 36.29 -45.29 -3.99
C GLY A 510 36.14 -45.10 -5.50
N VAL A 511 34.95 -44.61 -5.87
CA VAL A 511 34.68 -43.92 -7.14
C VAL A 511 34.13 -42.54 -6.80
N GLY A 512 34.50 -41.48 -7.52
CA GLY A 512 33.95 -40.14 -7.27
C GLY A 512 32.45 -40.09 -7.57
N ILE A 513 32.12 -40.13 -8.86
CA ILE A 513 30.73 -40.08 -9.34
C ILE A 513 30.49 -41.25 -10.32
N VAL A 514 29.33 -41.89 -10.22
CA VAL A 514 28.82 -42.85 -11.21
C VAL A 514 27.58 -42.27 -11.86
N VAL A 515 27.56 -42.16 -13.18
CA VAL A 515 26.42 -41.66 -13.96
C VAL A 515 25.82 -42.81 -14.75
N LYS A 516 24.62 -43.23 -14.36
CA LYS A 516 23.89 -44.34 -15.00
C LYS A 516 22.93 -43.89 -16.09
N SER A 517 22.41 -42.68 -15.93
CA SER A 517 21.48 -42.05 -16.87
C SER A 517 21.57 -40.52 -16.75
N GLY A 518 21.01 -39.82 -17.75
CA GLY A 518 20.84 -38.37 -17.73
C GLY A 518 21.96 -37.57 -18.37
N GLN A 519 21.90 -36.26 -18.16
CA GLN A 519 22.80 -35.30 -18.81
C GLN A 519 23.40 -34.29 -17.82
N PRO A 520 24.16 -34.76 -16.81
CA PRO A 520 24.68 -33.86 -15.78
C PRO A 520 25.76 -32.92 -16.33
N LEU A 521 25.73 -31.68 -15.84
CA LEU A 521 26.80 -30.70 -16.03
C LEU A 521 27.72 -30.72 -14.80
N LEU A 522 28.98 -31.06 -15.00
CA LEU A 522 30.03 -31.02 -13.98
C LEU A 522 31.00 -29.88 -14.33
N GLU A 523 31.00 -28.83 -13.53
CA GLU A 523 31.78 -27.61 -13.76
C GLU A 523 32.68 -27.29 -12.56
N ALA A 524 33.93 -26.93 -12.83
CA ALA A 524 34.87 -26.49 -11.79
C ALA A 524 34.94 -27.46 -10.59
N ILE A 525 34.84 -28.77 -10.86
CA ILE A 525 34.96 -29.81 -9.84
C ILE A 525 36.39 -30.35 -9.76
N GLU A 526 36.81 -30.76 -8.57
CA GLU A 526 38.10 -31.39 -8.31
C GLU A 526 37.84 -32.78 -7.72
N ILE A 527 38.33 -33.85 -8.35
CA ILE A 527 38.29 -35.20 -7.79
C ILE A 527 39.73 -35.70 -7.63
N LEU A 528 40.13 -35.89 -6.38
CA LEU A 528 41.52 -36.13 -5.98
C LEU A 528 41.66 -37.49 -5.29
N GLY A 529 42.67 -38.28 -5.69
CA GLY A 529 43.08 -39.49 -4.98
C GLY A 529 42.06 -40.64 -5.04
N SER A 530 41.33 -40.78 -6.15
CA SER A 530 40.32 -41.85 -6.26
C SER A 530 40.97 -43.24 -6.30
N ARG A 531 40.50 -44.16 -5.45
CA ARG A 531 41.00 -45.53 -5.36
C ARG A 531 40.80 -46.32 -6.66
N PHE A 532 39.71 -46.08 -7.37
CA PHE A 532 39.44 -46.70 -8.67
C PHE A 532 39.41 -45.64 -9.76
N SER A 533 38.27 -44.98 -9.93
CA SER A 533 38.08 -43.94 -10.94
C SER A 533 37.41 -42.71 -10.37
N ALA A 534 37.73 -41.54 -10.92
CA ALA A 534 37.06 -40.32 -10.51
C ALA A 534 35.62 -40.27 -11.03
N LEU A 535 35.40 -40.70 -12.27
CA LEU A 535 34.08 -40.68 -12.91
C LEU A 535 33.84 -41.94 -13.73
N ASN A 536 32.69 -42.58 -13.53
CA ASN A 536 32.19 -43.65 -14.39
C ASN A 536 30.90 -43.19 -15.08
N ILE A 537 30.81 -43.42 -16.39
CA ILE A 537 29.67 -43.02 -17.20
C ILE A 537 29.20 -44.24 -18.00
N GLU A 538 27.98 -44.67 -17.75
CA GLU A 538 27.36 -45.86 -18.35
C GLU A 538 25.97 -45.55 -18.93
N GLY A 539 25.33 -46.55 -19.54
CA GLY A 539 24.00 -46.41 -20.13
C GLY A 539 23.98 -45.52 -21.37
N GLU A 540 22.91 -44.73 -21.48
CA GLU A 540 22.71 -43.72 -22.53
C GLU A 540 23.01 -42.29 -22.04
N SER A 541 23.84 -42.17 -21.01
CA SER A 541 24.16 -40.88 -20.37
C SER A 541 24.91 -39.93 -21.30
N ASN A 542 24.74 -38.61 -21.13
CA ASN A 542 25.46 -37.58 -21.88
C ASN A 542 26.05 -36.52 -20.94
N VAL A 543 27.27 -36.75 -20.48
CA VAL A 543 27.90 -35.93 -19.44
C VAL A 543 28.73 -34.81 -20.06
N THR A 544 28.67 -33.61 -19.45
CA THR A 544 29.54 -32.48 -19.79
C THR A 544 30.47 -32.15 -18.63
N LEU A 545 31.77 -32.10 -18.89
CA LEU A 545 32.82 -31.65 -17.96
C LEU A 545 33.42 -30.32 -18.46
N ARG A 546 33.50 -29.32 -17.58
CA ARG A 546 34.12 -28.03 -17.86
C ARG A 546 34.99 -27.55 -16.71
N ALA A 547 36.22 -27.14 -16.99
CA ALA A 547 37.13 -26.56 -16.00
C ALA A 547 37.40 -27.49 -14.78
N CYS A 548 37.32 -28.81 -14.98
CA CYS A 548 37.48 -29.80 -13.90
C CYS A 548 38.93 -30.26 -13.72
N VAL A 549 39.28 -30.72 -12.52
CA VAL A 549 40.56 -31.36 -12.20
C VAL A 549 40.33 -32.80 -11.78
N ILE A 550 40.98 -33.75 -12.47
CA ILE A 550 40.97 -35.16 -12.14
C ILE A 550 42.40 -35.61 -11.86
N ASP A 551 42.69 -35.90 -10.59
CA ASP A 551 44.05 -36.15 -10.10
C ASP A 551 44.16 -37.45 -9.31
N GLY A 552 45.11 -38.30 -9.66
CA GLY A 552 45.52 -39.41 -8.80
C GLY A 552 44.53 -40.59 -8.74
N SER A 553 43.81 -40.90 -9.82
CA SER A 553 42.98 -42.11 -9.90
C SER A 553 43.81 -43.37 -10.24
N ASN A 554 43.57 -44.50 -9.56
CA ASN A 554 44.41 -45.72 -9.67
C ASN A 554 43.92 -46.82 -10.64
N THR A 555 42.80 -46.63 -11.35
CA THR A 555 42.37 -47.51 -12.47
C THR A 555 42.21 -46.71 -13.76
N ALA A 556 41.47 -45.61 -13.71
CA ALA A 556 41.35 -44.64 -14.79
C ALA A 556 40.83 -43.32 -14.22
N GLY A 557 41.20 -42.18 -14.79
CA GLY A 557 40.56 -40.91 -14.43
C GLY A 557 39.06 -40.95 -14.72
N ILE A 558 38.69 -41.27 -15.96
CA ILE A 558 37.30 -41.44 -16.40
C ILE A 558 37.13 -42.78 -17.12
N VAL A 559 36.04 -43.48 -16.82
CA VAL A 559 35.57 -44.65 -17.58
C VAL A 559 34.26 -44.32 -18.26
N VAL A 560 34.18 -44.56 -19.58
CA VAL A 560 32.97 -44.37 -20.40
C VAL A 560 32.61 -45.72 -21.04
N SER A 561 31.39 -46.19 -20.89
CA SER A 561 30.96 -47.51 -21.39
C SER A 561 29.62 -47.44 -22.14
N GLU A 562 29.28 -48.55 -22.81
CA GLU A 562 27.97 -48.76 -23.46
C GLU A 562 27.65 -47.74 -24.56
N TYR A 563 26.64 -46.89 -24.34
CA TYR A 563 26.20 -45.85 -25.28
C TYR A 563 26.38 -44.45 -24.68
N ALA A 564 27.20 -44.33 -23.63
CA ALA A 564 27.43 -43.07 -22.97
C ALA A 564 28.24 -42.10 -23.85
N LYS A 565 27.97 -40.81 -23.69
CA LYS A 565 28.65 -39.69 -24.33
C LYS A 565 29.29 -38.81 -23.28
N LEU A 566 30.44 -38.26 -23.64
CA LEU A 566 31.24 -37.41 -22.78
C LEU A 566 31.79 -36.24 -23.59
N ASN A 567 31.43 -35.02 -23.18
CA ASN A 567 31.98 -33.77 -23.67
C ASN A 567 32.90 -33.18 -22.62
N ILE A 568 34.15 -32.87 -22.96
CA ILE A 568 35.16 -32.38 -22.01
C ILE A 568 35.85 -31.15 -22.58
N SER A 569 35.96 -30.09 -21.78
CA SER A 569 36.64 -28.85 -22.14
C SER A 569 37.34 -28.22 -20.94
N ASP A 570 38.53 -27.65 -21.16
CA ASP A 570 39.32 -26.92 -20.15
C ASP A 570 39.61 -27.73 -18.88
N CYS A 571 39.64 -29.07 -18.97
CA CYS A 571 39.93 -29.95 -17.86
C CYS A 571 41.42 -30.25 -17.73
N THR A 572 41.86 -30.55 -16.51
CA THR A 572 43.21 -31.00 -16.19
C THR A 572 43.18 -32.44 -15.67
N PHE A 573 43.89 -33.32 -16.36
CA PHE A 573 44.08 -34.71 -15.97
C PHE A 573 45.53 -34.91 -15.52
N LYS A 574 45.74 -35.29 -14.26
CA LYS A 574 47.09 -35.54 -13.74
C LYS A 574 47.20 -36.80 -12.90
N ASN A 575 48.36 -37.44 -12.90
CA ASN A 575 48.70 -38.60 -12.06
C ASN A 575 47.68 -39.75 -12.09
N ASN A 576 46.88 -39.88 -13.14
CA ASN A 576 45.93 -40.99 -13.28
C ASN A 576 46.65 -42.18 -13.90
N PHE A 577 46.47 -43.36 -13.33
CA PHE A 577 47.19 -44.56 -13.73
C PHE A 577 46.26 -45.79 -13.78
N PRO A 578 46.39 -46.67 -14.79
CA PRO A 578 47.17 -46.48 -16.02
C PRO A 578 46.59 -45.42 -16.97
N PHE A 579 45.28 -45.15 -16.94
CA PHE A 579 44.63 -44.32 -17.96
C PHE A 579 44.09 -43.00 -17.41
N HIS A 580 44.17 -41.91 -18.19
CA HIS A 580 43.36 -40.72 -17.97
C HIS A 580 41.91 -40.97 -18.36
N ILE A 581 41.70 -41.57 -19.54
CA ILE A 581 40.38 -41.94 -20.05
C ILE A 581 40.41 -43.35 -20.60
N GLN A 582 39.45 -44.17 -20.15
CA GLN A 582 39.11 -45.46 -20.73
C GLN A 582 37.73 -45.37 -21.38
N ASN A 583 37.69 -45.36 -22.70
CA ASN A 583 36.46 -45.31 -23.50
C ASN A 583 36.13 -46.67 -24.12
N ALA A 584 35.16 -47.37 -23.53
CA ALA A 584 34.52 -48.56 -24.05
C ALA A 584 33.11 -48.28 -24.62
N SER A 585 32.73 -47.01 -24.80
CA SER A 585 31.47 -46.63 -25.44
C SER A 585 31.51 -46.82 -26.96
N SER A 586 30.32 -46.94 -27.54
CA SER A 586 30.12 -46.92 -28.99
C SER A 586 30.49 -45.57 -29.63
N TYR A 587 30.52 -44.49 -28.84
CA TYR A 587 30.84 -43.13 -29.30
C TYR A 587 32.30 -42.76 -29.03
N GLU A 588 32.90 -42.01 -29.96
CA GLU A 588 34.21 -41.39 -29.75
C GLU A 588 34.10 -40.22 -28.76
N VAL A 589 35.07 -40.09 -27.85
CA VAL A 589 35.16 -38.95 -26.93
C VAL A 589 36.07 -37.89 -27.55
N ASN A 590 35.55 -36.66 -27.71
CA ASN A 590 36.40 -35.51 -28.05
C ASN A 590 36.93 -34.88 -26.75
N ALA A 591 38.25 -34.96 -26.56
CA ALA A 591 38.96 -34.42 -25.42
C ALA A 591 40.07 -33.44 -25.84
N GLN A 592 39.91 -32.77 -26.99
CA GLN A 592 40.76 -31.64 -27.38
C GLN A 592 40.61 -30.46 -26.39
N GLY A 593 41.64 -29.62 -26.26
CA GLY A 593 41.60 -28.45 -25.39
C GLY A 593 41.73 -28.74 -23.88
N ASN A 594 42.16 -29.95 -23.51
CA ASN A 594 42.43 -30.33 -22.12
C ASN A 594 43.94 -30.41 -21.85
N SER A 595 44.32 -30.30 -20.57
CA SER A 595 45.70 -30.45 -20.09
C SER A 595 45.93 -31.84 -19.50
N TRP A 596 47.08 -32.44 -19.78
CA TRP A 596 47.38 -33.83 -19.46
C TRP A 596 48.77 -33.99 -18.84
N ASP A 597 48.86 -34.76 -17.77
CA ASP A 597 50.11 -35.18 -17.15
C ASP A 597 50.00 -36.60 -16.55
N PRO A 598 50.60 -37.64 -17.15
CA PRO A 598 51.43 -37.61 -18.36
C PRO A 598 50.67 -37.29 -19.66
N GLU A 599 51.40 -36.94 -20.72
CA GLU A 599 50.81 -36.68 -22.04
C GLU A 599 49.97 -37.86 -22.60
N PRO A 600 48.94 -37.61 -23.43
CA PRO A 600 48.12 -38.66 -24.04
C PRO A 600 48.93 -39.59 -24.96
N SER A 601 48.78 -40.89 -24.75
CA SER A 601 49.42 -41.96 -25.53
C SER A 601 48.60 -43.24 -25.42
N ASP A 602 48.94 -44.28 -26.20
CA ASP A 602 48.34 -45.61 -26.11
C ASP A 602 48.49 -46.28 -24.72
N ARG A 603 49.33 -45.72 -23.84
CA ARG A 603 49.51 -46.17 -22.45
C ARG A 603 48.63 -45.42 -21.45
N THR A 604 48.21 -44.21 -21.79
CA THR A 604 47.48 -43.28 -20.90
C THR A 604 46.05 -43.03 -21.37
N ILE A 605 45.68 -43.52 -22.56
CA ILE A 605 44.35 -43.46 -23.13
C ILE A 605 44.00 -44.85 -23.67
N LEU A 606 42.81 -45.35 -23.33
CA LEU A 606 42.29 -46.60 -23.85
C LEU A 606 40.98 -46.36 -24.60
N GLY A 607 40.89 -46.83 -25.85
CA GLY A 607 39.68 -46.72 -26.69
C GLY A 607 39.66 -45.49 -27.61
N LYS A 608 38.49 -45.19 -28.19
CA LYS A 608 38.33 -44.11 -29.18
C LYS A 608 38.24 -42.75 -28.51
N VAL A 609 39.38 -42.08 -28.32
CA VAL A 609 39.46 -40.74 -27.71
C VAL A 609 40.34 -39.83 -28.56
N ARG A 610 39.84 -38.65 -28.90
CA ARG A 610 40.56 -37.64 -29.68
C ARG A 610 41.12 -36.57 -28.76
N THR A 611 42.45 -36.50 -28.63
CA THR A 611 43.13 -35.59 -27.70
C THR A 611 43.91 -34.46 -28.38
N LYS A 612 44.05 -34.50 -29.71
CA LYS A 612 44.74 -33.49 -30.53
C LYS A 612 43.91 -33.14 -31.74
#